data_AF-A0A9D2KGE5-F1
#
_entry.id   AF-A0A9D2KGE5-F1
#
_cell.length_a   1.000
_cell.length_b   1.000
_cell.length_c   1.000
_cell.angle_alpha   90.00
_cell.angle_beta   90.00
_cell.angle_gamma   90.00
#
_symmetry.space_group_name_H-M   'P 1'
#
loop_
_entity.id
_entity.type
_entity.pdbx_description
1 polymer ?
#
loop_
_entity_poly.entity_id
_entity_poly.type
_entity_poly.pdbx_seq_one_letter_code
_entity_poly.pdbx_strand_id
1 'polypeptide(L)'
;MKKKVVSLVSLVSAVLALFSLVALAGCKKSPVTADENTVVIQASAEHSGKTLLAVMEELQEAGELSFTVSDGMIVELNGTKQTASSYWMLYTSDEESANEQWGAFEYEGEVLGSAVSGAGELAVKEGCLYIWAFESFGI
;
A
#
# COMPACT_ATOMS: atom_id res chain seq x y z
N MET A 1 -15.00 -15.60 -71.71
CA MET A 1 -15.37 -14.69 -70.59
C MET A 1 -14.17 -14.62 -69.66
N LYS A 2 -13.32 -13.60 -69.79
CA LYS A 2 -13.23 -12.41 -68.93
C LYS A 2 -12.97 -12.70 -67.44
N LYS A 3 -11.74 -12.34 -67.02
CA LYS A 3 -11.32 -11.77 -65.72
C LYS A 3 -11.10 -12.77 -64.57
N LYS A 4 -10.08 -12.67 -63.70
CA LYS A 4 -8.98 -11.71 -63.51
C LYS A 4 -7.97 -12.30 -62.51
N VAL A 5 -6.69 -12.20 -62.86
CA VAL A 5 -5.56 -11.67 -62.05
C VAL A 5 -5.18 -12.37 -60.74
N VAL A 6 -4.09 -13.12 -60.86
CA VAL A 6 -3.03 -13.40 -59.87
C VAL A 6 -2.69 -12.15 -59.05
N SER A 7 -2.75 -12.24 -57.72
CA SER A 7 -2.12 -11.26 -56.83
C SER A 7 -0.81 -11.85 -56.31
N LEU A 8 0.27 -11.22 -56.77
CA LEU A 8 1.65 -11.38 -56.36
C LEU A 8 1.93 -10.37 -55.22
N VAL A 9 2.75 -10.76 -54.25
CA VAL A 9 3.69 -9.92 -53.49
C VAL A 9 3.15 -9.08 -52.31
N SER A 10 3.54 -9.50 -51.10
CA SER A 10 4.40 -8.70 -50.20
C SER A 10 5.16 -9.70 -49.27
N LEU A 11 6.50 -9.88 -49.32
CA LEU A 11 7.58 -8.98 -48.85
C LEU A 11 7.33 -8.57 -47.38
N VAL A 12 8.15 -8.77 -46.34
CA VAL A 12 9.62 -8.90 -46.16
C VAL A 12 9.91 -9.44 -44.74
N SER A 13 10.99 -10.23 -44.63
CA SER A 13 12.00 -10.40 -43.54
C SER A 13 11.65 -9.99 -42.09
N ALA A 14 11.73 -10.90 -41.12
CA ALA A 14 12.92 -11.42 -40.44
C ALA A 14 13.43 -10.56 -39.27
N VAL A 15 13.84 -11.28 -38.20
CA VAL A 15 14.73 -10.87 -37.12
C VAL A 15 14.09 -10.02 -36.00
N LEU A 16 13.80 -10.66 -34.86
CA LEU A 16 14.48 -10.41 -33.58
C LEU A 16 14.01 -11.43 -32.54
N ALA A 17 14.69 -12.57 -32.53
CA ALA A 17 14.96 -13.28 -31.28
C ALA A 17 15.92 -12.42 -30.44
N LEU A 18 15.92 -12.65 -29.12
CA LEU A 18 16.67 -11.95 -28.07
C LEU A 18 16.07 -10.61 -27.62
N PHE A 19 15.20 -10.68 -26.62
CA PHE A 19 15.57 -10.18 -25.31
C PHE A 19 14.88 -11.05 -24.26
N SER A 20 15.52 -12.18 -23.95
CA SER A 20 15.46 -12.79 -22.63
C SER A 20 16.08 -11.81 -21.63
N LEU A 21 15.33 -10.74 -21.30
CA LEU A 21 15.54 -10.06 -20.03
C LEU A 21 14.94 -10.96 -18.98
N VAL A 22 15.80 -11.85 -18.49
CA VAL A 22 15.72 -12.37 -17.13
C VAL A 22 15.73 -11.14 -16.22
N ALA A 23 14.57 -10.53 -16.04
CA ALA A 23 14.32 -9.68 -14.89
C ALA A 23 14.15 -10.60 -13.70
N LEU A 24 15.26 -11.18 -13.23
CA LEU A 24 15.45 -11.44 -11.80
C LEU A 24 15.62 -10.08 -11.12
N ALA A 25 14.63 -9.17 -11.29
CA ALA A 25 14.39 -8.17 -10.28
C ALA A 25 13.88 -8.98 -9.11
N GLY A 26 14.68 -9.13 -8.06
CA GLY A 26 14.24 -9.80 -6.85
C GLY A 26 12.87 -9.23 -6.49
N CYS A 27 11.84 -10.06 -6.57
CA CYS A 27 10.50 -9.69 -6.17
C CYS A 27 10.55 -9.43 -4.66
N LYS A 28 11.01 -8.24 -4.26
CA LYS A 28 10.70 -7.71 -2.94
C LYS A 28 9.18 -7.63 -2.94
N LYS A 29 8.56 -8.52 -2.17
CA LYS A 29 7.13 -8.45 -1.89
C LYS A 29 6.90 -7.07 -1.28
N SER A 30 5.95 -6.30 -1.81
CA SER A 30 5.59 -4.99 -1.25
C SER A 30 5.39 -5.14 0.26
N PRO A 31 5.90 -4.20 1.08
CA PRO A 31 5.60 -4.18 2.51
C PRO A 31 4.15 -3.79 2.78
N VAL A 32 3.39 -3.37 1.74
CA VAL A 32 2.00 -2.96 1.83
C VAL A 32 1.08 -4.07 1.34
N THR A 33 0.07 -4.40 2.14
CA THR A 33 -1.10 -5.17 1.70
C THR A 33 -2.33 -4.31 1.93
N ALA A 34 -3.19 -4.16 0.92
CA ALA A 34 -4.35 -3.28 1.02
C ALA A 34 -5.60 -3.88 0.38
N ASP A 35 -6.75 -3.56 0.98
CA ASP A 35 -8.08 -3.69 0.40
C ASP A 35 -8.85 -2.35 0.50
N GLU A 36 -10.16 -2.37 0.28
CA GLU A 36 -11.00 -1.18 0.28
C GLU A 36 -11.03 -0.44 1.64
N ASN A 37 -10.96 -1.20 2.74
CA ASN A 37 -11.16 -0.69 4.10
C ASN A 37 -9.91 -0.86 4.98
N THR A 38 -8.84 -1.48 4.50
CA THR A 38 -7.68 -1.77 5.31
C THR A 38 -6.39 -1.61 4.50
N VAL A 39 -5.41 -0.91 5.07
CA VAL A 39 -4.04 -0.83 4.56
C VAL A 39 -3.08 -1.25 5.65
N VAL A 40 -2.34 -2.33 5.38
CA VAL A 40 -1.40 -2.96 6.30
C VAL A 40 0.01 -2.68 5.81
N ILE A 41 0.83 -2.12 6.70
CA ILE A 41 2.26 -1.90 6.47
C ILE A 41 3.03 -2.84 7.39
N GLN A 42 3.74 -3.80 6.81
CA GLN A 42 4.70 -4.64 7.52
C GLN A 42 6.05 -3.92 7.55
N ALA A 43 6.51 -3.54 8.75
CA ALA A 43 7.77 -2.83 8.89
C ALA A 43 8.99 -3.75 8.71
N SER A 44 9.90 -3.38 7.81
CA SER A 44 11.22 -4.01 7.66
C SER A 44 12.28 -3.21 8.42
N ALA A 45 13.49 -3.75 8.53
CA ALA A 45 14.63 -3.06 9.13
C ALA A 45 14.90 -1.66 8.53
N GLU A 46 14.59 -1.46 7.24
CA GLU A 46 14.84 -0.18 6.55
C GLU A 46 13.88 0.94 6.95
N HIS A 47 12.75 0.58 7.59
CA HIS A 47 11.77 1.51 8.13
C HIS A 47 12.07 1.88 9.60
N SER A 48 12.88 1.09 10.30
CA SER A 48 13.07 1.22 11.74
C SER A 48 13.66 2.58 12.13
N GLY A 49 13.06 3.22 13.13
CA GLY A 49 13.48 4.54 13.64
C GLY A 49 12.95 5.74 12.86
N LYS A 50 12.25 5.53 11.74
CA LYS A 50 11.48 6.58 11.05
C LYS A 50 10.11 6.74 11.71
N THR A 51 9.45 7.87 11.46
CA THR A 51 8.03 8.00 11.80
C THR A 51 7.19 7.24 10.77
N LEU A 52 5.99 6.80 11.16
CA LEU A 52 5.09 6.12 10.22
C LEU A 52 4.76 7.01 9.01
N LEU A 53 4.60 8.32 9.22
CA LEU A 53 4.37 9.26 8.13
C LEU A 53 5.53 9.27 7.13
N ALA A 54 6.79 9.32 7.60
CA ALA A 54 7.95 9.27 6.71
C ALA A 54 8.02 7.95 5.93
N VAL A 55 7.65 6.83 6.56
CA VAL A 55 7.54 5.53 5.88
C VAL A 55 6.44 5.57 4.82
N MET A 56 5.27 6.13 5.14
CA MET A 56 4.18 6.28 4.16
C MET A 56 4.56 7.17 2.98
N GLU A 57 5.31 8.25 3.21
CA GLU A 57 5.85 9.12 2.15
C GLU A 57 6.76 8.33 1.19
N GLU A 58 7.69 7.55 1.72
CA GLU A 58 8.56 6.69 0.90
C GLU A 58 7.77 5.64 0.10
N LEU A 59 6.75 5.03 0.73
CA LEU A 59 5.87 4.07 0.06
C LEU A 59 5.02 4.74 -1.02
N GLN A 60 4.61 5.99 -0.82
CA GLN A 60 3.92 6.77 -1.85
C GLN A 60 4.84 7.12 -3.02
N GLU A 61 6.08 7.53 -2.76
CA GLU A 61 7.09 7.77 -3.80
C GLU A 61 7.40 6.51 -4.61
N ALA A 62 7.39 5.34 -3.96
CA ALA A 62 7.54 4.04 -4.60
C ALA A 62 6.28 3.58 -5.36
N GLY A 63 5.14 4.26 -5.18
CA GLY A 63 3.86 3.88 -5.79
C GLY A 63 3.18 2.67 -5.13
N GLU A 64 3.57 2.32 -3.91
CA GLU A 64 3.04 1.19 -3.13
C GLU A 64 1.75 1.55 -2.36
N LEU A 65 1.52 2.84 -2.10
CA LEU A 65 0.27 3.39 -1.58
C LEU A 65 0.06 4.84 -2.06
N SER A 66 -1.13 5.40 -1.83
CA SER A 66 -1.38 6.84 -2.01
C SER A 66 -2.16 7.40 -0.83
N PHE A 67 -1.84 8.60 -0.37
CA PHE A 67 -2.55 9.21 0.74
C PHE A 67 -2.58 10.74 0.65
N THR A 68 -3.52 11.32 1.39
CA THR A 68 -3.60 12.78 1.59
C THR A 68 -3.66 13.09 3.07
N VAL A 69 -2.84 14.06 3.49
CA VAL A 69 -2.89 14.64 4.84
C VAL A 69 -3.61 15.98 4.79
N SER A 70 -4.54 16.21 5.71
CA SER A 70 -5.12 17.53 5.99
C SER A 70 -5.13 17.74 7.49
N ASP A 71 -4.67 18.91 7.94
CA ASP A 71 -4.68 19.31 9.35
C ASP A 71 -4.05 18.26 10.29
N GLY A 72 -2.99 17.59 9.83
CA GLY A 72 -2.28 16.56 10.58
C GLY A 72 -2.96 15.18 10.61
N MET A 73 -4.06 14.98 9.89
CA MET A 73 -4.78 13.71 9.80
C MET A 73 -4.72 13.12 8.38
N ILE A 74 -4.67 11.79 8.29
CA ILE A 74 -4.87 11.08 7.01
C ILE A 74 -6.36 11.17 6.65
N VAL A 75 -6.66 11.87 5.55
CA VAL A 75 -8.06 12.11 5.11
C VAL A 75 -8.46 11.29 3.89
N GLU A 76 -7.48 10.70 3.21
CA GLU A 76 -7.67 9.81 2.07
C GLU A 76 -6.50 8.83 2.02
N LEU A 77 -6.77 7.56 1.76
CA LEU A 77 -5.77 6.50 1.63
C LEU A 77 -6.23 5.52 0.56
N ASN A 78 -5.36 5.23 -0.42
CA ASN A 78 -5.62 4.40 -1.60
C ASN A 78 -6.91 4.75 -2.36
N GLY A 79 -7.28 6.04 -2.39
CA GLY A 79 -8.48 6.55 -3.06
C GLY A 79 -9.76 6.52 -2.22
N THR A 80 -9.72 5.95 -1.02
CA THR A 80 -10.85 5.96 -0.08
C THR A 80 -10.74 7.17 0.84
N LYS A 81 -11.66 8.11 0.64
CA LYS A 81 -11.73 9.39 1.36
C LYS A 81 -12.63 9.29 2.58
N GLN A 82 -12.21 9.92 3.67
CA GLN A 82 -13.00 10.05 4.88
C GLN A 82 -14.24 10.95 4.68
N THR A 83 -15.26 10.71 5.48
CA THR A 83 -16.49 11.52 5.51
C THR A 83 -16.60 12.25 6.85
N ALA A 84 -17.72 12.94 7.08
CA ALA A 84 -17.98 13.54 8.39
C ALA A 84 -18.21 12.49 9.50
N SER A 85 -18.49 11.23 9.13
CA SER A 85 -18.83 10.15 10.06
C SER A 85 -17.91 8.94 9.90
N SER A 86 -16.81 9.07 9.16
CA SER A 86 -15.85 7.99 8.96
C SER A 86 -14.43 8.52 9.00
N TYR A 87 -13.50 7.68 9.46
CA TYR A 87 -12.11 8.05 9.70
C TYR A 87 -11.18 6.88 9.39
N TRP A 88 -9.93 7.21 9.07
CA TRP A 88 -8.84 6.23 9.03
C TRP A 88 -8.24 6.09 10.43
N MET A 89 -8.57 5.00 11.09
CA MET A 89 -8.08 4.62 12.42
C MET A 89 -6.75 3.88 12.29
N LEU A 90 -5.82 4.15 13.21
CA LEU A 90 -4.48 3.57 13.18
C LEU A 90 -4.30 2.55 14.31
N TYR A 91 -3.90 1.34 13.95
CA TYR A 91 -3.62 0.23 14.85
C TYR A 91 -2.18 -0.25 14.68
N THR A 92 -1.59 -0.81 15.73
CA THR A 92 -0.22 -1.34 15.67
C THR A 92 -0.03 -2.54 16.59
N SER A 93 0.88 -3.44 16.19
CA SER A 93 1.37 -4.52 17.05
C SER A 93 2.58 -4.12 17.91
N ASP A 94 3.03 -2.87 17.84
CA ASP A 94 3.99 -2.34 18.81
C ASP A 94 3.31 -2.14 20.18
N GLU A 95 3.46 -3.11 21.08
CA GLU A 95 2.85 -3.11 22.42
C GLU A 95 3.14 -1.83 23.23
N GLU A 96 4.29 -1.17 23.02
CA GLU A 96 4.62 0.08 23.72
C GLU A 96 3.84 1.29 23.19
N SER A 97 3.36 1.20 21.96
CA SER A 97 2.63 2.24 21.26
C SER A 97 1.17 1.87 20.98
N ALA A 98 0.69 0.74 21.50
CA ALA A 98 -0.65 0.20 21.30
C ALA A 98 -1.50 0.32 22.57
N ASN A 99 -2.79 0.62 22.39
CA ASN A 99 -3.76 0.67 23.47
C ASN A 99 -5.10 0.05 23.05
N GLU A 100 -5.31 -1.20 23.44
CA GLU A 100 -6.54 -1.96 23.16
C GLU A 100 -7.80 -1.34 23.79
N GLN A 101 -7.67 -0.56 24.88
CA GLN A 101 -8.82 0.09 25.52
C GLN A 101 -9.35 1.26 24.70
N TRP A 102 -8.53 1.83 23.82
CA TRP A 102 -8.93 2.92 22.92
C TRP A 102 -9.47 2.39 21.59
N GLY A 103 -9.17 1.14 21.27
CA GLY A 103 -9.65 0.42 20.09
C GLY A 103 -8.80 -0.83 19.88
N ALA A 104 -9.39 -1.86 19.27
CA ALA A 104 -8.68 -3.07 18.91
C ALA A 104 -9.06 -3.52 17.50
N PHE A 105 -8.11 -4.10 16.77
CA PHE A 105 -8.30 -4.60 15.42
C PHE A 105 -7.72 -6.00 15.27
N GLU A 106 -8.54 -6.97 14.85
CA GLU A 106 -8.10 -8.34 14.62
C GLU A 106 -7.57 -8.49 13.19
N TYR A 107 -6.32 -8.92 13.05
CA TYR A 107 -5.67 -9.15 11.77
C TYR A 107 -4.86 -10.45 11.80
N GLU A 108 -5.13 -11.37 10.87
CA GLU A 108 -4.45 -12.67 10.76
C GLU A 108 -4.36 -13.48 12.07
N GLY A 109 -5.35 -13.32 12.97
CA GLY A 109 -5.41 -14.00 14.27
C GLY A 109 -4.62 -13.31 15.40
N GLU A 110 -4.04 -12.14 15.14
CA GLU A 110 -3.45 -11.24 16.11
C GLU A 110 -4.42 -10.10 16.43
N VAL A 111 -4.44 -9.64 17.68
CA VAL A 111 -5.23 -8.47 18.11
C VAL A 111 -4.27 -7.30 18.31
N LEU A 112 -4.44 -6.26 17.50
CA LEU A 112 -3.64 -5.03 17.55
C LEU A 112 -4.39 -3.97 18.35
N GLY A 113 -3.67 -3.15 19.11
CA GLY A 113 -4.25 -2.01 19.82
C GLY A 113 -4.23 -0.73 18.97
N SER A 114 -5.13 0.20 19.27
CA SER A 114 -5.11 1.55 18.69
C SER A 114 -3.77 2.21 18.98
N ALA A 115 -3.16 2.84 17.98
CA ALA A 115 -1.92 3.58 18.18
C ALA A 115 -2.16 4.76 19.12
N VAL A 116 -1.26 4.96 20.08
CA VAL A 116 -1.34 6.06 21.06
C VAL A 116 -0.88 7.41 20.51
N SER A 117 -0.22 7.40 19.35
CA SER A 117 0.32 8.57 18.65
C SER A 117 -0.08 8.55 17.17
N GLY A 118 -0.24 9.73 16.58
CA GLY A 118 -0.47 9.88 15.15
C GLY A 118 0.76 9.52 14.32
N ALA A 119 0.58 9.31 13.01
CA ALA A 119 1.63 8.85 12.10
C ALA A 119 2.88 9.76 12.06
N GLY A 120 2.72 11.06 12.31
CA GLY A 120 3.83 12.02 12.37
C GLY A 120 4.77 11.82 13.57
N GLU A 121 4.32 11.12 14.62
CA GLU A 121 5.07 10.92 15.87
C GLU A 121 5.32 9.44 16.19
N LEU A 122 4.51 8.54 15.64
CA LEU A 122 4.62 7.10 15.86
C LEU A 122 5.92 6.57 15.22
N ALA A 123 6.85 6.13 16.06
CA ALA A 123 8.10 5.53 15.61
C ALA A 123 7.87 4.11 15.08
N VAL A 124 8.39 3.82 13.90
CA VAL A 124 8.29 2.49 13.28
C VAL A 124 9.40 1.58 13.82
N LYS A 125 9.02 0.38 14.22
CA LYS A 125 9.88 -0.73 14.67
C LYS A 125 9.81 -1.89 13.69
N GLU A 126 10.97 -2.48 13.39
CA GLU A 126 11.06 -3.68 12.55
C GLU A 126 10.18 -4.82 13.07
N GLY A 127 9.51 -5.53 12.17
CA GLY A 127 8.67 -6.68 12.49
C GLY A 127 7.25 -6.32 12.94
N CYS A 128 7.00 -5.08 13.38
CA CYS A 128 5.68 -4.62 13.75
C CYS A 128 4.79 -4.37 12.53
N LEU A 129 3.48 -4.47 12.77
CA LEU A 129 2.41 -4.11 11.85
C LEU A 129 1.89 -2.71 12.18
N TYR A 130 1.55 -1.96 11.14
CA TYR A 130 0.86 -0.68 11.22
C TYR A 130 -0.33 -0.74 10.27
N ILE A 131 -1.54 -0.70 10.83
CA ILE A 131 -2.78 -0.91 10.08
C ILE A 131 -3.61 0.36 10.11
N TRP A 132 -3.90 0.88 8.93
CA TRP A 132 -4.96 1.86 8.74
C TRP A 132 -6.26 1.13 8.45
N ALA A 133 -7.27 1.30 9.29
CA ALA A 133 -8.60 0.75 9.09
C ALA A 133 -9.60 1.88 8.85
N PHE A 134 -10.42 1.76 7.81
CA PHE A 134 -11.47 2.71 7.52
C PHE A 134 -12.71 2.36 8.34
N GLU A 135 -13.06 3.23 9.29
CA GLU A 135 -14.16 2.99 10.21
C GLU A 135 -15.25 4.05 10.04
N SER A 136 -16.51 3.62 10.12
CA SER A 136 -17.68 4.47 10.06
C SER A 136 -18.46 4.37 11.37
N PHE A 137 -18.76 5.51 11.99
CA PHE A 137 -19.35 5.58 13.32
C PHE A 137 -20.87 5.82 13.30
N GLY A 138 -21.47 5.86 12.11
CA GLY A 138 -22.86 6.28 11.95
C GLY A 138 -23.07 7.77 12.33
N ILE A 139 -24.24 8.29 11.98
CA ILE A 139 -24.73 9.62 12.37
C ILE A 139 -26.14 9.49 12.92
#